data_AF-A0A6I7Q7K2-F1
#
_entry.id   AF-A0A6I7Q7K2-F1
#
_cell.length_a   1.000
_cell.length_b   1.000
_cell.length_c   1.000
_cell.angle_alpha   90.00
_cell.angle_beta   90.00
_cell.angle_gamma   90.00
#
_symmetry.space_group_name_H-M   'P 1'
#
loop_
_entity.id
_entity.type
_entity.pdbx_description
1 polymer ?
#
loop_
_entity_poly.entity_id
_entity_poly.type
_entity_poly.pdbx_seq_one_letter_code
_entity_poly.pdbx_strand_id
1 'polypeptide(L)'
;MKKKPILIAAFILGSFAVGGVGLVAMTNELTQERIIENQREAMLSKLRAIVPAERMTNDPLTDKILVHDEAMLGAPTSEVMRVRDGDEPVAVVLQPVVPDGYAGPIRLLVAVLSDGTLGGVRVLSHHETPGLGDQIDERKDDWIVEQFNGRSLRDPLPEQWLVKRDGGVFDQFTGATITPRSVVHAVKSTLLYVQQQGERLYDLPALGAPTVADSPSETLTTATAADLDPPPAGTTAPIVPAPGPAATPATPEPEAANAAATSVAVGNTGTDAAAASDSPTPQTDGATLTPTTAGSGEEDD
;
A
#
# COMPACT_ATOMS: atom_id res chain seq x y z
N MET A 1 -30.16 -56.97 -5.63
CA MET A 1 -30.11 -55.58 -5.14
C MET A 1 -31.31 -54.80 -5.67
N LYS A 2 -32.11 -54.15 -4.81
CA LYS A 2 -33.30 -53.37 -5.23
C LYS A 2 -32.84 -52.03 -5.83
N LYS A 3 -32.61 -51.99 -7.16
CA LYS A 3 -32.09 -50.80 -7.87
C LYS A 3 -33.09 -49.63 -7.95
N LYS A 4 -34.40 -49.91 -7.98
CA LYS A 4 -35.47 -48.89 -8.10
C LYS A 4 -35.48 -47.83 -6.98
N PRO A 5 -35.48 -48.18 -5.68
CA PRO A 5 -35.48 -47.16 -4.61
C PRO A 5 -34.22 -46.29 -4.61
N ILE A 6 -33.07 -46.87 -4.99
CA ILE A 6 -31.79 -46.15 -5.10
C ILE A 6 -31.87 -45.10 -6.23
N LEU A 7 -32.45 -45.46 -7.38
CA LEU A 7 -32.64 -44.52 -8.50
C LEU A 7 -33.62 -43.38 -8.17
N ILE A 8 -34.70 -43.67 -7.44
CA ILE A 8 -35.66 -42.63 -7.01
C ILE A 8 -35.02 -41.65 -6.05
N ALA A 9 -34.30 -42.14 -5.04
CA ALA A 9 -33.59 -41.28 -4.09
C ALA A 9 -32.53 -40.42 -4.79
N ALA A 10 -31.75 -41.00 -5.71
CA ALA A 10 -30.77 -40.28 -6.51
C ALA A 10 -31.41 -39.17 -7.37
N PHE A 11 -32.57 -39.45 -7.97
CA PHE A 11 -33.29 -38.46 -8.79
C PHE A 11 -33.85 -37.31 -7.95
N ILE A 12 -34.45 -37.60 -6.79
CA ILE A 12 -34.97 -36.58 -5.87
C ILE A 12 -33.83 -35.68 -5.38
N LEU A 13 -32.73 -36.29 -4.92
CA LEU A 13 -31.57 -35.55 -4.45
C LEU A 13 -30.92 -34.71 -5.57
N GLY A 14 -30.78 -35.29 -6.76
CA GLY A 14 -30.26 -34.58 -7.94
C GLY A 14 -31.14 -33.39 -8.33
N SER A 15 -32.46 -33.55 -8.32
CA SER A 15 -33.40 -32.47 -8.65
C SER A 15 -33.33 -31.34 -7.62
N PHE A 16 -33.22 -31.69 -6.34
CA PHE A 16 -33.07 -30.69 -5.27
C PHE A 16 -31.73 -29.94 -5.38
N ALA A 17 -30.64 -30.65 -5.67
CA ALA A 17 -29.33 -30.04 -5.89
C ALA A 17 -29.35 -29.09 -7.09
N VAL A 18 -29.91 -29.50 -8.23
CA VAL A 18 -30.05 -28.64 -9.42
C VAL A 18 -30.93 -27.43 -9.13
N GLY A 19 -32.06 -27.61 -8.45
CA GLY A 19 -32.94 -26.50 -8.05
C GLY A 19 -32.24 -25.50 -7.11
N GLY A 20 -31.51 -26.00 -6.12
CA GLY A 20 -30.74 -25.17 -5.19
C GLY A 20 -29.62 -24.39 -5.86
N VAL A 21 -28.80 -25.05 -6.69
CA VAL A 21 -27.73 -24.40 -7.46
C VAL A 21 -28.31 -23.38 -8.44
N GLY A 22 -29.41 -23.70 -9.13
CA GLY A 22 -30.07 -22.78 -10.05
C GLY A 22 -30.62 -21.53 -9.36
N LEU A 23 -31.25 -21.68 -8.20
CA LEU A 23 -31.73 -20.54 -7.41
C LEU A 23 -30.58 -19.65 -6.93
N VAL A 24 -29.48 -20.24 -6.45
CA VAL A 24 -28.28 -19.49 -6.03
C VAL A 24 -27.63 -18.77 -7.22
N ALA A 25 -27.50 -19.44 -8.37
CA ALA A 25 -26.93 -18.86 -9.58
C ALA A 25 -27.76 -17.66 -10.07
N MET A 26 -29.08 -17.80 -10.15
CA MET A 26 -29.99 -16.72 -10.52
C MET A 26 -29.92 -15.54 -9.52
N THR A 27 -29.87 -15.84 -8.23
CA THR A 27 -29.71 -14.80 -7.19
C THR A 27 -28.39 -14.05 -7.35
N ASN A 28 -27.30 -14.77 -7.61
CA ASN A 28 -25.99 -14.20 -7.81
C ASN A 28 -25.97 -13.29 -9.05
N GLU A 29 -26.49 -13.75 -10.19
CA GLU A 29 -26.56 -12.97 -11.43
C GLU A 29 -27.35 -11.66 -11.26
N LEU A 30 -28.51 -11.72 -10.59
CA LEU A 30 -29.32 -10.52 -10.32
C LEU A 30 -28.66 -9.56 -9.30
N THR A 31 -27.78 -10.06 -8.44
CA THR A 31 -27.16 -9.24 -7.36
C THR A 31 -25.78 -8.71 -7.75
N GLN A 32 -25.10 -9.34 -8.72
CA GLN A 32 -23.75 -8.99 -9.14
C GLN A 32 -23.61 -7.53 -9.56
N GLU A 33 -24.54 -7.02 -10.39
CA GLU A 33 -24.52 -5.62 -10.82
C GLU A 33 -24.58 -4.67 -9.62
N ARG A 34 -25.43 -4.97 -8.64
CA ARG A 34 -25.55 -4.15 -7.42
C ARG A 34 -24.29 -4.20 -6.57
N ILE A 35 -23.63 -5.35 -6.49
CA ILE A 35 -22.36 -5.49 -5.77
C ILE A 35 -21.27 -4.64 -6.43
N ILE A 36 -21.18 -4.69 -7.76
CA ILE A 36 -20.19 -3.93 -8.53
C ILE A 36 -20.42 -2.43 -8.33
N GLU A 37 -21.67 -1.96 -8.41
CA GLU A 37 -21.97 -0.53 -8.23
C GLU A 37 -21.68 -0.07 -6.79
N ASN A 38 -22.10 -0.83 -5.78
CA ASN A 38 -21.80 -0.50 -4.38
C ASN A 38 -20.28 -0.48 -4.12
N GLN A 39 -19.51 -1.39 -4.73
CA GLN A 39 -18.04 -1.40 -4.63
C GLN A 39 -17.41 -0.18 -5.32
N ARG A 40 -17.94 0.19 -6.50
CA ARG A 40 -17.52 1.38 -7.24
C ARG A 40 -17.74 2.65 -6.43
N GLU A 41 -18.95 2.83 -5.88
CA GLU A 41 -19.28 3.97 -5.02
C GLU A 41 -18.40 4.02 -3.76
N ALA A 42 -18.19 2.89 -3.10
CA ALA A 42 -17.31 2.80 -1.93
C ALA A 42 -15.87 3.21 -2.27
N MET A 43 -15.35 2.77 -3.42
CA MET A 43 -14.02 3.14 -3.88
C MET A 43 -13.91 4.63 -4.21
N LEU A 44 -14.89 5.20 -4.92
CA LEU A 44 -14.94 6.64 -5.20
C LEU A 44 -15.03 7.47 -3.92
N SER A 45 -15.77 7.02 -2.92
CA SER A 45 -15.84 7.68 -1.62
C SER A 45 -14.47 7.73 -0.94
N LYS A 46 -13.73 6.61 -0.95
CA LYS A 46 -12.35 6.56 -0.43
C LYS A 46 -11.40 7.49 -1.20
N LEU A 47 -11.50 7.53 -2.54
CA LEU A 47 -10.69 8.41 -3.37
C LEU A 47 -10.91 9.89 -3.07
N ARG A 48 -12.18 10.32 -2.95
CA ARG A 48 -12.53 11.71 -2.59
C ARG A 48 -12.03 12.12 -1.20
N ALA A 49 -11.78 11.17 -0.32
CA ALA A 49 -11.28 11.43 1.02
C ALA A 49 -9.74 11.60 1.09
N ILE A 50 -9.01 11.24 0.02
CA ILE A 50 -7.53 11.26 -0.03
C ILE A 50 -6.97 12.04 -1.23
N VAL A 51 -7.82 12.55 -2.12
CA VAL A 51 -7.43 13.39 -3.25
C VAL A 51 -8.32 14.63 -3.25
N PRO A 52 -7.81 15.83 -3.58
CA PRO A 52 -8.64 17.03 -3.74
C PRO A 52 -9.75 16.78 -4.75
N ALA A 53 -10.98 16.63 -4.27
CA ALA A 53 -12.12 16.18 -5.08
C ALA A 53 -12.47 17.19 -6.18
N GLU A 54 -12.17 18.46 -5.97
CA GLU A 54 -12.39 19.56 -6.91
C GLU A 54 -11.47 19.49 -8.13
N ARG A 55 -10.32 18.82 -8.00
CA ARG A 55 -9.34 18.63 -9.09
C ARG A 55 -9.46 17.27 -9.77
N MET A 56 -10.41 16.42 -9.37
CA MET A 56 -10.64 15.11 -9.96
C MET A 56 -11.70 15.23 -11.07
N THR A 57 -11.25 15.52 -12.28
CA THR A 57 -12.15 15.68 -13.45
C THR A 57 -12.28 14.42 -14.30
N ASN A 58 -11.28 13.54 -14.26
CA ASN A 58 -11.32 12.23 -14.90
C ASN A 58 -12.03 11.19 -14.01
N ASP A 59 -12.27 9.99 -14.53
CA ASP A 59 -12.69 8.82 -13.73
C ASP A 59 -11.47 7.94 -13.41
N PRO A 60 -10.89 8.01 -12.20
CA PRO A 60 -9.68 7.25 -11.86
C PRO A 60 -9.90 5.73 -11.86
N LEU A 61 -11.15 5.27 -11.76
CA LEU A 61 -11.45 3.84 -11.80
C LEU A 61 -11.35 3.25 -13.20
N THR A 62 -11.33 4.09 -14.24
CA THR A 62 -11.10 3.68 -15.64
C THR A 62 -9.72 4.10 -16.13
N ASP A 63 -9.17 5.21 -15.60
CA ASP A 63 -7.79 5.63 -15.88
C ASP A 63 -6.77 4.89 -15.00
N LYS A 64 -6.60 3.60 -15.28
CA LYS A 64 -5.71 2.70 -14.54
C LYS A 64 -4.53 2.23 -15.38
N ILE A 65 -3.40 2.00 -14.73
CA ILE A 65 -2.23 1.33 -15.32
C ILE A 65 -1.81 0.15 -14.43
N LEU A 66 -1.09 -0.81 -15.02
CA LEU A 66 -0.41 -1.86 -14.26
C LEU A 66 1.06 -1.53 -14.11
N VAL A 67 1.57 -1.74 -12.91
CA VAL A 67 2.98 -1.62 -12.59
C VAL A 67 3.51 -2.87 -11.92
N HIS A 68 4.82 -3.09 -12.02
CA HIS A 68 5.50 -4.26 -11.50
C HIS A 68 6.67 -3.83 -10.64
N ASP A 69 6.48 -3.90 -9.32
CA ASP A 69 7.54 -3.67 -8.33
C ASP A 69 7.15 -4.34 -6.99
N GLU A 70 7.38 -5.64 -6.91
CA GLU A 70 7.02 -6.42 -5.72
C GLU A 70 7.80 -5.99 -4.48
N ALA A 71 9.04 -5.54 -4.65
CA ALA A 71 9.88 -5.10 -3.55
C ALA A 71 9.33 -3.83 -2.87
N MET A 72 8.82 -2.89 -3.65
CA MET A 72 8.32 -1.61 -3.12
C MET A 72 6.82 -1.62 -2.82
N LEU A 73 6.04 -2.38 -3.58
CA LEU A 73 4.57 -2.39 -3.50
C LEU A 73 4.01 -3.67 -2.85
N GLY A 74 4.84 -4.66 -2.58
CA GLY A 74 4.48 -5.91 -1.88
C GLY A 74 3.54 -6.83 -2.65
N ALA A 75 3.40 -6.62 -3.96
CA ALA A 75 2.67 -7.50 -4.87
C ALA A 75 3.38 -7.57 -6.25
N PRO A 76 3.34 -8.73 -6.94
CA PRO A 76 3.96 -8.88 -8.27
C PRO A 76 3.44 -7.89 -9.32
N THR A 77 2.17 -7.52 -9.18
CA THR A 77 1.50 -6.55 -10.04
C THR A 77 0.59 -5.70 -9.16
N SER A 78 0.62 -4.38 -9.38
CA SER A 78 -0.22 -3.42 -8.70
C SER A 78 -0.97 -2.54 -9.71
N GLU A 79 -2.23 -2.24 -9.41
CA GLU A 79 -2.99 -1.22 -10.12
C GLU A 79 -2.62 0.17 -9.58
N VAL A 80 -2.40 1.10 -10.49
CA VAL A 80 -2.28 2.53 -10.18
C VAL A 80 -3.41 3.27 -10.88
N MET A 81 -4.22 3.97 -10.11
CA MET A 81 -5.27 4.85 -10.61
C MET A 81 -4.69 6.26 -10.75
N ARG A 82 -4.92 6.89 -11.89
CA ARG A 82 -4.42 8.24 -12.17
C ARG A 82 -5.54 9.24 -11.99
N VAL A 83 -5.25 10.32 -11.29
CA VAL A 83 -6.19 11.43 -11.07
C VAL A 83 -5.68 12.65 -11.82
N ARG A 84 -6.57 13.27 -12.60
CA ARG A 84 -6.24 14.38 -13.49
C ARG A 84 -7.30 15.48 -13.45
N ASP A 85 -6.83 16.69 -13.67
CA ASP A 85 -7.62 17.90 -13.89
C ASP A 85 -7.48 18.29 -15.38
N GLY A 86 -8.42 17.87 -16.21
CA GLY A 86 -8.24 17.75 -17.66
C GLY A 86 -7.07 16.81 -17.98
N ASP A 87 -6.04 17.37 -18.60
CA ASP A 87 -4.79 16.66 -18.93
C ASP A 87 -3.71 16.80 -17.85
N GLU A 88 -3.90 17.67 -16.85
CA GLU A 88 -2.91 17.93 -15.80
C GLU A 88 -2.87 16.80 -14.75
N PRO A 89 -1.69 16.25 -14.42
CA PRO A 89 -1.56 15.25 -13.38
C PRO A 89 -1.80 15.85 -11.98
N VAL A 90 -2.77 15.29 -11.25
CA VAL A 90 -3.12 15.73 -9.88
C VAL A 90 -2.58 14.77 -8.85
N ALA A 91 -2.78 13.47 -9.05
CA ALA A 91 -2.32 12.44 -8.14
C ALA A 91 -2.22 11.08 -8.82
N VAL A 92 -1.43 10.19 -8.21
CA VAL A 92 -1.49 8.74 -8.43
C VAL A 92 -1.98 8.07 -7.16
N VAL A 93 -2.87 7.09 -7.30
CA VAL A 93 -3.38 6.31 -6.19
C VAL A 93 -3.01 4.85 -6.39
N LEU A 94 -2.21 4.34 -5.45
CA LEU A 94 -1.65 2.99 -5.48
C LEU A 94 -2.33 2.13 -4.43
N GLN A 95 -2.36 0.81 -4.69
CA GLN A 95 -2.85 -0.19 -3.74
C GLN A 95 -1.72 -1.13 -3.30
N PRO A 96 -0.72 -0.63 -2.54
CA PRO A 96 0.35 -1.48 -2.06
C PRO A 96 -0.19 -2.50 -1.06
N VAL A 97 0.46 -3.67 -1.03
CA VAL A 97 0.17 -4.75 -0.10
C VAL A 97 1.31 -4.81 0.91
N VAL A 98 0.96 -4.89 2.20
CA VAL A 98 1.89 -5.28 3.24
C VAL A 98 1.76 -6.79 3.40
N PRO A 99 2.67 -7.62 2.84
CA PRO A 99 2.54 -9.07 2.90
C PRO A 99 2.66 -9.59 4.34
N ASP A 100 3.54 -8.97 5.13
CA ASP A 100 3.92 -9.42 6.47
C ASP A 100 3.19 -8.65 7.59
N GLY A 101 1.88 -8.40 7.44
CA GLY A 101 1.07 -7.91 8.55
C GLY A 101 0.98 -8.96 9.67
N TYR A 102 0.78 -8.52 10.92
CA TYR A 102 0.89 -9.40 12.10
C TYR A 102 -0.08 -10.58 12.05
N ALA A 103 -1.32 -10.35 11.60
CA ALA A 103 -2.34 -11.39 11.46
C ALA A 103 -2.69 -11.73 10.00
N GLY A 104 -1.86 -11.29 9.05
CA GLY A 104 -2.05 -11.51 7.62
C GLY A 104 -1.85 -10.24 6.79
N PRO A 105 -2.03 -10.31 5.46
CA PRO A 105 -1.73 -9.20 4.57
C PRO A 105 -2.66 -8.00 4.80
N ILE A 106 -2.10 -6.80 4.70
CA ILE A 106 -2.83 -5.53 4.79
C ILE A 106 -2.81 -4.89 3.40
N ARG A 107 -3.99 -4.59 2.85
CA ARG A 107 -4.12 -3.86 1.59
C ARG A 107 -4.37 -2.40 1.89
N LEU A 108 -3.50 -1.53 1.39
CA LEU A 108 -3.62 -0.10 1.58
C LEU A 108 -4.14 0.56 0.31
N LEU A 109 -4.59 1.80 0.46
CA LEU A 109 -4.85 2.75 -0.61
C LEU A 109 -4.05 4.02 -0.29
N VAL A 110 -3.07 4.34 -1.13
CA VAL A 110 -2.12 5.43 -0.90
C VAL A 110 -2.23 6.42 -2.04
N ALA A 111 -2.66 7.64 -1.75
CA ALA A 111 -2.68 8.73 -2.72
C ALA A 111 -1.44 9.60 -2.58
N VAL A 112 -0.69 9.75 -3.68
CA VAL A 112 0.47 10.64 -3.79
C VAL A 112 0.11 11.73 -4.79
N LEU A 113 0.10 12.97 -4.33
CA LEU A 113 -0.14 14.16 -5.15
C LEU A 113 1.05 14.41 -6.08
N SER A 114 0.83 15.20 -7.13
CA SER A 114 1.88 15.52 -8.12
C SER A 114 3.08 16.28 -7.55
N ASP A 115 2.95 16.92 -6.38
CA ASP A 115 4.06 17.56 -5.66
C ASP A 115 4.92 16.57 -4.82
N GLY A 116 4.49 15.31 -4.74
CA GLY A 116 5.10 14.23 -3.94
C GLY A 116 4.59 14.14 -2.51
N THR A 117 3.56 14.92 -2.14
CA THR A 117 2.92 14.87 -0.83
C THR A 117 1.84 13.77 -0.80
N LEU A 118 1.64 13.14 0.36
CA LEU A 118 0.53 12.23 0.58
C LEU A 118 -0.79 13.02 0.64
N GLY A 119 -1.66 12.74 -0.32
CA GLY A 119 -3.06 13.17 -0.24
C GLY A 119 -3.82 12.40 0.85
N GLY A 120 -3.40 11.16 1.12
CA GLY A 120 -3.84 10.38 2.27
C GLY A 120 -3.61 8.89 2.12
N VAL A 121 -3.82 8.16 3.22
CA VAL A 121 -3.72 6.69 3.29
C VAL A 121 -4.99 6.11 3.89
N ARG A 122 -5.53 5.04 3.29
CA ARG A 122 -6.70 4.29 3.79
C ARG A 122 -6.42 2.81 3.80
N VAL A 123 -7.11 2.06 4.65
CA VAL A 123 -7.04 0.60 4.63
C VAL A 123 -8.18 0.06 3.78
N LEU A 124 -7.85 -0.82 2.83
CA LEU A 124 -8.82 -1.55 2.02
C LEU A 124 -9.25 -2.84 2.72
N SER A 125 -8.29 -3.59 3.27
CA SER A 125 -8.55 -4.79 4.06
C SER A 125 -7.36 -5.15 4.96
N HIS A 126 -7.64 -5.80 6.08
CA HIS A 126 -6.66 -6.33 7.02
C HIS A 126 -7.29 -7.47 7.85
N HIS A 127 -6.45 -8.24 8.56
CA HIS A 127 -6.86 -9.29 9.49
C HIS A 127 -6.34 -9.07 10.92
N GLU A 128 -5.83 -7.86 11.20
CA GLU A 128 -5.26 -7.48 12.49
C GLU A 128 -6.18 -7.75 13.67
N THR A 129 -5.58 -7.98 14.84
CA THR A 129 -6.33 -8.38 16.03
C THR A 129 -7.16 -7.20 16.56
N PRO A 130 -8.49 -7.37 16.73
CA PRO A 130 -9.36 -6.33 17.27
C PRO A 130 -8.90 -5.83 18.64
N GLY A 131 -8.81 -4.50 18.80
CA GLY A 131 -8.36 -3.84 20.02
C GLY A 131 -6.85 -3.83 20.25
N LEU A 132 -6.05 -4.34 19.30
CA LEU A 132 -4.58 -4.30 19.35
C LEU A 132 -4.00 -3.61 18.10
N GLY A 133 -4.33 -4.11 16.91
CA GLY A 133 -3.74 -3.65 15.64
C GLY A 133 -4.75 -3.10 14.64
N ASP A 134 -6.06 -3.17 14.93
CA ASP A 134 -7.13 -2.71 14.06
C ASP A 134 -7.31 -1.18 14.05
N GLN A 135 -6.52 -0.45 14.86
CA GLN A 135 -6.45 1.01 14.84
C GLN A 135 -5.94 1.60 13.51
N ILE A 136 -5.41 0.77 12.60
CA ILE A 136 -5.12 1.20 11.22
C ILE A 136 -6.39 1.44 10.39
N ASP A 137 -7.54 0.87 10.78
CA ASP A 137 -8.81 1.07 10.09
C ASP A 137 -9.44 2.40 10.55
N GLU A 138 -9.63 3.31 9.61
CA GLU A 138 -10.23 4.64 9.84
C GLU A 138 -11.64 4.58 10.47
N ARG A 139 -12.32 3.43 10.42
CA ARG A 139 -13.62 3.22 11.06
C ARG A 139 -13.51 2.94 12.56
N LYS A 140 -12.30 2.72 13.06
CA LYS A 140 -11.98 2.37 14.45
C LYS A 140 -11.21 3.48 15.15
N ASP A 141 -10.24 4.06 14.46
CA ASP A 141 -9.31 5.05 15.01
C ASP A 141 -8.77 5.94 13.89
N ASP A 142 -8.48 7.21 14.18
CA ASP A 142 -7.98 8.19 13.21
C ASP A 142 -6.46 8.10 12.99
N TRP A 143 -5.76 7.18 13.66
CA TRP A 143 -4.31 7.02 13.57
C TRP A 143 -3.79 7.05 12.13
N ILE A 144 -4.40 6.32 11.18
CA ILE A 144 -3.90 6.30 9.81
C ILE A 144 -4.05 7.65 9.08
N VAL A 145 -5.05 8.44 9.47
CA VAL A 145 -5.30 9.77 8.90
C VAL A 145 -4.31 10.77 9.51
N GLU A 146 -4.21 10.80 10.83
CA GLU A 146 -3.35 11.72 11.58
C GLU A 146 -1.86 11.49 11.30
N GLN A 147 -1.46 10.24 11.13
CA GLN A 147 -0.05 9.89 10.98
C GLN A 147 0.48 10.11 9.57
N PHE A 148 -0.36 10.19 8.53
CA PHE A 148 0.13 10.20 7.14
C PHE A 148 -0.32 11.39 6.30
N ASN A 149 -1.50 11.98 6.55
CA ASN A 149 -2.01 13.05 5.69
C ASN A 149 -1.03 14.24 5.61
N GLY A 150 -0.76 14.71 4.39
CA GLY A 150 0.11 15.87 4.16
C GLY A 150 1.61 15.62 4.35
N ARG A 151 2.04 14.39 4.70
CA ARG A 151 3.47 14.05 4.80
C ARG A 151 4.08 13.79 3.43
N SER A 152 5.39 13.95 3.32
CA SER A 152 6.16 13.64 2.11
C SER A 152 7.54 13.10 2.48
N LEU A 153 8.33 12.68 1.48
CA LEU A 153 9.75 12.34 1.71
C LEU A 153 10.62 13.56 2.10
N ARG A 154 10.06 14.78 2.11
CA ARG A 154 10.72 16.00 2.57
C ARG A 154 10.33 16.36 4.00
N ASP A 155 9.18 15.88 4.46
CA ASP A 155 8.68 16.09 5.82
C ASP A 155 7.80 14.90 6.26
N PRO A 156 8.34 13.97 7.06
CA PRO A 156 9.71 13.93 7.61
C PRO A 156 10.72 13.39 6.58
N LEU A 157 12.03 13.52 6.86
CA LEU A 157 13.07 12.94 6.02
C LEU A 157 12.96 11.40 5.97
N PRO A 158 13.37 10.72 4.87
CA PRO A 158 13.17 9.29 4.68
C PRO A 158 13.68 8.42 5.82
N GLU A 159 14.75 8.82 6.51
CA GLU A 159 15.34 8.11 7.65
C GLU A 159 14.44 8.10 8.88
N GLN A 160 13.53 9.08 8.99
CA GLN A 160 12.60 9.25 10.10
C GLN A 160 11.26 8.56 9.88
N TRP A 161 11.07 7.91 8.73
CA TRP A 161 9.91 7.05 8.41
C TRP A 161 9.97 5.72 9.14
N LEU A 162 9.94 5.81 10.46
CA LEU A 162 9.93 4.71 11.42
C LEU A 162 8.96 5.06 12.54
N VAL A 163 8.55 4.06 13.31
CA VAL A 163 7.81 4.33 14.54
C VAL A 163 8.71 5.01 15.58
N LYS A 164 8.14 5.79 16.50
CA LYS A 164 8.87 6.51 17.55
C LYS A 164 9.76 5.58 18.39
N ARG A 165 9.28 4.35 18.65
CA ARG A 165 10.08 3.32 19.34
C ARG A 165 11.39 2.97 18.63
N ASP A 166 11.42 3.12 17.31
CA ASP A 166 12.57 2.81 16.46
C ASP A 166 13.32 4.09 16.02
N GLY A 167 13.01 5.24 16.63
CA GLY A 167 13.69 6.51 16.39
C GLY A 167 13.08 7.39 15.29
N GLY A 168 11.90 7.05 14.76
CA GLY A 168 11.18 7.88 13.80
C GLY A 168 10.12 8.77 14.42
N VAL A 169 9.17 9.24 13.60
CA VAL A 169 8.14 10.21 14.02
C VAL A 169 6.74 9.62 14.17
N PHE A 170 6.52 8.38 13.73
CA PHE A 170 5.19 7.77 13.66
C PHE A 170 4.83 7.08 14.98
N ASP A 171 3.61 7.27 15.48
CA ASP A 171 3.17 6.62 16.71
C ASP A 171 2.97 5.11 16.51
N GLN A 172 3.35 4.31 17.52
CA GLN A 172 3.03 2.88 17.57
C GLN A 172 1.84 2.61 18.51
N PHE A 173 1.13 1.49 18.29
CA PHE A 173 0.11 1.03 19.21
C PHE A 173 0.71 0.40 20.46
N THR A 174 0.04 0.58 21.60
CA THR A 174 0.42 -0.06 22.85
C THR A 174 0.26 -1.58 22.71
N GLY A 175 1.34 -2.34 22.87
CA GLY A 175 1.31 -3.79 22.77
C GLY A 175 1.30 -4.36 21.33
N ALA A 176 1.22 -3.52 20.29
CA ALA A 176 1.19 -3.95 18.89
C ALA A 176 2.06 -3.07 17.98
N THR A 177 3.38 -3.27 18.02
CA THR A 177 4.34 -2.46 17.24
C THR A 177 4.60 -2.99 15.82
N ILE A 178 4.29 -4.27 15.53
CA ILE A 178 4.55 -4.89 14.23
C ILE A 178 3.73 -4.23 13.10
N THR A 179 2.44 -4.05 13.36
CA THR A 179 1.48 -3.47 12.41
C THR A 179 1.82 -2.03 12.00
N PRO A 180 1.96 -1.06 12.92
CA PRO A 180 2.28 0.32 12.54
C PRO A 180 3.65 0.42 11.85
N ARG A 181 4.65 -0.36 12.28
CA ARG A 181 5.96 -0.41 11.62
C ARG A 181 5.84 -0.84 10.14
N SER A 182 5.07 -1.89 9.89
CA SER A 182 4.93 -2.45 8.54
C SER A 182 4.13 -1.50 7.62
N VAL A 183 3.11 -0.83 8.16
CA VAL A 183 2.35 0.20 7.43
C VAL A 183 3.23 1.40 7.10
N VAL A 184 3.98 1.94 8.07
CA VAL A 184 4.91 3.07 7.84
C VAL A 184 5.93 2.73 6.75
N HIS A 185 6.51 1.53 6.81
CA HIS A 185 7.44 1.05 5.78
C HIS A 185 6.79 1.00 4.40
N ALA A 186 5.61 0.41 4.27
CA ALA A 186 4.92 0.28 2.98
C ALA A 186 4.53 1.64 2.38
N VAL A 187 4.09 2.60 3.19
CA VAL A 187 3.78 3.95 2.72
C VAL A 187 5.05 4.67 2.26
N LYS A 188 6.15 4.57 3.02
CA LYS A 188 7.47 5.10 2.62
C LYS A 188 7.93 4.51 1.28
N SER A 189 7.88 3.18 1.14
CA SER A 189 8.27 2.50 -0.09
C SER A 189 7.40 2.91 -1.28
N THR A 190 6.11 3.14 -1.06
CA THR A 190 5.21 3.66 -2.10
C THR A 190 5.59 5.07 -2.54
N LEU A 191 5.92 5.97 -1.60
CA LEU A 191 6.41 7.32 -1.95
C LEU A 191 7.72 7.27 -2.73
N LEU A 192 8.66 6.42 -2.32
CA LEU A 192 9.93 6.23 -3.02
C LEU A 192 9.70 5.67 -4.43
N TYR A 193 8.78 4.73 -4.58
CA TYR A 193 8.39 4.19 -5.88
C TYR A 193 7.85 5.28 -6.81
N VAL A 194 6.90 6.10 -6.33
CA VAL A 194 6.35 7.21 -7.11
C VAL A 194 7.43 8.23 -7.47
N GLN A 195 8.33 8.56 -6.54
CA GLN A 195 9.47 9.43 -6.80
C GLN A 195 10.42 8.87 -7.87
N GLN A 196 10.66 7.55 -7.88
CA GLN A 196 11.52 6.89 -8.87
C GLN A 196 10.89 6.85 -10.26
N GLN A 197 9.57 6.65 -10.35
CA GLN A 197 8.88 6.59 -11.64
C GLN A 197 8.55 7.98 -12.21
N GLY A 198 8.21 8.95 -11.35
CA GLY A 198 7.87 10.32 -11.72
C GLY A 198 6.79 10.41 -12.79
N GLU A 199 7.05 11.21 -13.82
CA GLU A 199 6.13 11.46 -14.94
C GLU A 199 5.76 10.20 -15.73
N ARG A 200 6.60 9.15 -15.70
CA ARG A 200 6.35 7.90 -16.43
C ARG A 200 5.02 7.26 -16.05
N LEU A 201 4.55 7.43 -14.81
CA LEU A 201 3.25 6.93 -14.38
C LEU A 201 2.09 7.56 -15.16
N TYR A 202 2.23 8.81 -15.62
CA TYR A 202 1.20 9.52 -16.37
C TYR A 202 1.25 9.27 -17.88
N ASP A 203 2.38 8.81 -18.41
CA ASP A 203 2.57 8.56 -19.85
C ASP A 203 2.16 7.14 -20.30
N LEU A 204 2.02 6.20 -19.37
CA LEU A 204 1.68 4.81 -19.71
C LEU A 204 0.26 4.71 -20.30
N PRO A 205 0.03 3.82 -21.29
CA PRO A 205 -1.31 3.61 -21.82
C PRO A 205 -2.22 3.05 -20.72
N ALA A 206 -3.44 3.59 -20.62
CA ALA A 206 -4.44 3.07 -19.69
C ALA A 206 -4.78 1.60 -20.02
N LEU A 207 -5.14 0.82 -19.02
CA LEU A 207 -5.62 -0.55 -19.18
C LEU A 207 -6.85 -0.56 -20.09
N GLY A 208 -6.74 -1.29 -21.21
CA GLY A 208 -7.80 -1.37 -22.21
C GLY A 208 -7.83 -0.21 -23.22
N ALA A 209 -6.85 0.71 -23.19
CA ALA A 209 -6.66 1.64 -24.30
C ALA A 209 -6.30 0.85 -25.57
N PRO A 210 -6.91 1.15 -26.73
CA PRO A 210 -6.57 0.50 -27.98
C PRO A 210 -5.08 0.70 -28.23
N THR A 211 -4.32 -0.39 -28.26
CA THR A 211 -2.92 -0.37 -28.63
C THR A 211 -2.85 0.18 -30.05
N VAL A 212 -2.42 1.43 -30.20
CA VAL A 212 -2.01 1.96 -31.50
C VAL A 212 -0.65 1.34 -31.81
N ALA A 213 -0.65 0.04 -32.11
CA ALA A 213 0.46 -0.69 -32.68
C ALA A 213 0.03 -1.18 -34.06
N ASP A 214 -0.06 -0.23 -34.99
CA ASP A 214 0.58 -0.37 -36.31
C ASP A 214 0.49 0.98 -37.03
N SER A 215 1.60 1.71 -37.05
CA SER A 215 1.85 2.71 -38.08
C SER A 215 3.28 2.49 -38.52
N PRO A 216 3.50 1.84 -39.68
CA PRO A 216 4.84 1.61 -40.16
C PRO A 216 5.52 2.94 -40.46
N SER A 217 6.73 3.07 -39.94
CA SER A 217 7.69 4.08 -40.39
C SER A 217 7.97 3.88 -41.86
N GLU A 218 7.47 4.77 -42.72
CA GLU A 218 8.11 5.08 -43.99
C GLU A 218 7.90 6.55 -44.34
N THR A 219 8.97 7.33 -44.27
CA THR A 219 9.37 8.20 -45.39
C THR A 219 10.89 8.29 -45.41
N LEU A 220 11.42 7.35 -46.19
CA LEU A 220 12.74 7.35 -46.79
C LEU A 220 13.02 8.73 -47.44
N THR A 221 13.90 9.54 -46.86
CA THR A 221 14.49 10.69 -47.55
C THR A 221 15.78 10.25 -48.22
N THR A 222 15.72 10.12 -49.53
CA THR A 222 16.86 9.88 -50.44
C THR A 222 17.76 11.11 -50.46
N ALA A 223 18.94 11.04 -49.85
CA ALA A 223 20.01 12.01 -50.05
C ALA A 223 21.02 11.44 -51.06
N THR A 224 21.01 12.03 -52.25
CA THR A 224 21.97 11.85 -53.35
C THR A 224 23.37 12.24 -52.88
N ALA A 225 24.31 11.29 -52.95
CA ALA A 225 25.75 11.51 -52.82
C ALA A 225 26.37 11.71 -54.21
N ALA A 226 26.89 12.91 -54.47
CA ALA A 226 27.80 13.21 -55.58
C ALA A 226 28.67 14.40 -55.18
N ASP A 227 29.85 14.12 -54.62
CA ASP A 227 31.15 14.74 -54.96
C ASP A 227 32.17 14.39 -53.87
N LEU A 228 33.22 13.65 -54.23
CA LEU A 228 34.40 13.41 -53.39
C LEU A 228 35.62 13.43 -54.30
N ASP A 229 36.30 14.57 -54.30
CA ASP A 229 37.60 14.80 -54.94
C ASP A 229 38.71 14.08 -54.13
N PRO A 230 39.76 13.51 -54.77
CA PRO A 230 40.82 12.77 -54.08
C PRO A 230 41.95 13.67 -53.51
N PRO A 231 42.73 13.20 -52.53
CA PRO A 231 43.71 14.01 -51.80
C PRO A 231 45.11 14.02 -52.46
N PRO A 232 45.95 15.05 -52.22
CA PRO A 232 47.38 14.98 -52.48
C PRO A 232 48.21 14.60 -51.25
N ALA A 233 49.34 13.95 -51.54
CA ALA A 233 50.27 13.29 -50.64
C ALA A 233 51.28 14.20 -49.92
N GLY A 234 51.78 13.71 -48.77
CA GLY A 234 53.20 13.79 -48.41
C GLY A 234 53.56 14.55 -47.12
N THR A 235 54.07 13.84 -46.11
CA THR A 235 55.39 14.05 -45.44
C THR A 235 55.44 13.52 -43.98
N THR A 236 56.10 12.36 -43.85
CA THR A 236 56.99 11.80 -42.79
C THR A 236 56.81 11.96 -41.26
N ALA A 237 56.78 10.75 -40.62
CA ALA A 237 57.60 10.24 -39.49
C ALA A 237 57.25 10.61 -38.02
N PRO A 238 57.68 9.84 -36.98
CA PRO A 238 58.23 8.46 -36.93
C PRO A 238 57.47 7.48 -35.98
N ILE A 239 57.91 6.22 -36.02
CA ILE A 239 57.47 5.03 -35.27
C ILE A 239 58.02 5.02 -33.83
N VAL A 240 57.19 4.65 -32.84
CA VAL A 240 57.57 4.26 -31.47
C VAL A 240 56.78 3.00 -31.09
N PRO A 241 57.38 1.97 -30.45
CA PRO A 241 56.80 0.64 -30.30
C PRO A 241 55.88 0.48 -29.08
N ALA A 242 55.04 -0.55 -29.16
CA ALA A 242 53.99 -0.92 -28.20
C ALA A 242 54.50 -1.39 -26.82
N PRO A 243 53.70 -1.20 -25.76
CA PRO A 243 53.67 -2.07 -24.60
C PRO A 243 52.46 -3.03 -24.65
N GLY A 244 52.70 -4.32 -24.48
CA GLY A 244 51.63 -5.32 -24.34
C GLY A 244 50.98 -5.27 -22.96
N PRO A 245 49.69 -5.64 -22.81
CA PRO A 245 49.09 -5.84 -21.51
C PRO A 245 49.17 -7.31 -21.07
N ALA A 246 49.59 -7.44 -19.82
CA ALA A 246 49.71 -8.66 -19.04
C ALA A 246 48.36 -9.09 -18.42
N ALA A 247 48.29 -10.41 -18.19
CA ALA A 247 47.73 -11.12 -17.04
C ALA A 247 46.28 -10.83 -16.57
N THR A 248 45.45 -11.84 -16.79
CA THR A 248 44.22 -12.19 -16.06
C THR A 248 44.48 -12.51 -14.58
N PRO A 249 43.58 -12.12 -13.66
CA PRO A 249 43.24 -12.90 -12.48
C PRO A 249 41.74 -13.27 -12.51
N ALA A 250 41.39 -14.57 -12.52
CA ALA A 250 41.17 -15.42 -11.35
C ALA A 250 39.84 -15.13 -10.63
N THR A 251 38.86 -15.99 -10.92
CA THR A 251 37.57 -16.20 -10.24
C THR A 251 37.75 -16.66 -8.80
N PRO A 252 36.96 -16.16 -7.82
CA PRO A 252 36.82 -16.82 -6.54
C PRO A 252 35.60 -17.77 -6.51
N GLU A 253 35.87 -18.96 -5.99
CA GLU A 253 34.97 -20.07 -5.62
C GLU A 253 34.12 -19.72 -4.37
N PRO A 254 32.90 -20.27 -4.17
CA PRO A 254 32.07 -19.96 -3.01
C PRO A 254 32.40 -20.89 -1.81
N GLU A 255 32.70 -20.29 -0.66
CA GLU A 255 32.93 -21.01 0.60
C GLU A 255 31.63 -21.22 1.40
N ALA A 256 31.62 -22.31 2.14
CA ALA A 256 30.48 -23.08 2.60
C ALA A 256 29.80 -22.61 3.89
N ALA A 257 28.63 -23.21 4.08
CA ALA A 257 27.79 -23.22 5.26
C ALA A 257 28.54 -23.46 6.60
N ASN A 258 28.05 -22.80 7.65
CA ASN A 258 28.28 -23.27 9.02
C ASN A 258 26.93 -23.38 9.76
N ALA A 259 26.62 -24.61 10.15
CA ALA A 259 25.60 -24.99 11.11
C ALA A 259 26.31 -25.37 12.41
N ALA A 260 25.90 -24.79 13.53
CA ALA A 260 26.25 -25.31 14.85
C ALA A 260 25.09 -25.08 15.82
N ALA A 261 24.43 -26.18 16.17
CA ALA A 261 23.61 -26.31 17.36
C ALA A 261 24.51 -26.44 18.59
N THR A 262 24.07 -25.93 19.74
CA THR A 262 24.49 -26.43 21.05
C THR A 262 23.31 -26.27 22.01
N SER A 263 22.86 -27.42 22.52
CA SER A 263 21.99 -27.55 23.68
C SER A 263 22.83 -27.76 24.94
N VAL A 264 22.16 -27.64 26.10
CA VAL A 264 22.46 -28.10 27.49
C VAL A 264 22.14 -26.92 28.44
N ALA A 265 21.51 -27.03 29.60
CA ALA A 265 20.47 -27.86 30.22
C ALA A 265 20.41 -27.43 31.71
N VAL A 266 19.18 -27.36 32.26
CA VAL A 266 18.78 -27.65 33.66
C VAL A 266 19.16 -26.68 34.81
N GLY A 267 18.14 -26.31 35.59
CA GLY A 267 18.26 -25.78 36.96
C GLY A 267 16.93 -25.27 37.54
N ASN A 268 16.13 -26.18 38.12
CA ASN A 268 14.88 -25.96 38.86
C ASN A 268 15.14 -25.55 40.33
N THR A 269 14.29 -24.72 40.95
CA THR A 269 13.71 -24.94 42.31
C THR A 269 12.80 -23.80 42.79
N GLY A 270 11.58 -24.15 43.23
CA GLY A 270 10.76 -23.61 44.36
C GLY A 270 10.44 -22.10 44.43
N THR A 271 9.32 -21.62 44.99
CA THR A 271 8.43 -22.18 46.03
C THR A 271 7.18 -21.27 46.17
N ASP A 272 6.03 -21.92 46.35
CA ASP A 272 4.82 -21.61 47.16
C ASP A 272 4.17 -20.22 47.40
N ALA A 273 2.83 -20.33 47.48
CA ALA A 273 1.85 -19.63 48.35
C ALA A 273 1.44 -18.19 47.99
N ALA A 274 0.24 -17.68 48.29
CA ALA A 274 -1.10 -18.19 48.61
C ALA A 274 -2.03 -16.97 48.78
N ALA A 275 -3.32 -17.13 48.45
CA ALA A 275 -4.52 -16.60 49.13
C ALA A 275 -4.90 -15.09 49.21
N ALA A 276 -6.23 -14.91 49.14
CA ALA A 276 -7.11 -13.89 49.76
C ALA A 276 -7.11 -12.46 49.18
N SER A 277 -8.22 -11.97 48.62
CA SER A 277 -9.49 -11.55 49.26
C SER A 277 -9.33 -10.27 50.09
N ASP A 278 -9.79 -9.11 49.60
CA ASP A 278 -10.75 -8.27 50.35
C ASP A 278 -11.24 -7.06 49.54
N SER A 279 -12.52 -6.74 49.73
CA SER A 279 -13.08 -5.39 49.48
C SER A 279 -12.71 -4.49 50.68
N PRO A 280 -12.78 -3.15 50.61
CA PRO A 280 -14.03 -2.51 51.04
C PRO A 280 -14.35 -1.13 50.42
N THR A 281 -15.64 -0.81 50.42
CA THR A 281 -16.22 0.54 50.37
C THR A 281 -15.81 1.38 51.60
N PRO A 282 -15.89 2.72 51.51
CA PRO A 282 -16.73 3.40 52.50
C PRO A 282 -17.59 4.56 51.94
N GLN A 283 -18.70 4.79 52.65
CA GLN A 283 -19.68 5.87 52.59
C GLN A 283 -19.22 7.17 53.27
N THR A 284 -20.11 8.19 53.24
CA THR A 284 -20.21 9.46 54.03
C THR A 284 -19.53 10.66 53.37
N ASP A 285 -20.04 11.90 53.31
CA ASP A 285 -21.25 12.64 53.76
C ASP A 285 -21.37 13.84 52.78
N GLY A 286 -22.53 14.39 52.39
CA GLY A 286 -23.43 15.20 53.22
C GLY A 286 -22.98 16.67 53.32
N ALA A 287 -23.43 17.57 52.43
CA ALA A 287 -23.61 19.01 52.73
C ALA A 287 -24.33 19.78 51.60
N THR A 288 -25.52 20.30 51.93
CA THR A 288 -26.31 21.30 51.20
C THR A 288 -25.97 22.68 51.75
N LEU A 289 -25.67 23.67 50.91
CA LEU A 289 -25.81 25.09 51.26
C LEU A 289 -26.29 25.92 50.04
N THR A 290 -27.29 26.75 50.34
CA THR A 290 -28.05 27.69 49.51
C THR A 290 -27.26 28.98 49.16
N PRO A 291 -27.64 29.73 48.11
CA PRO A 291 -27.06 31.05 47.82
C PRO A 291 -27.88 32.20 48.44
N THR A 292 -27.20 33.21 48.98
CA THR A 292 -27.76 34.51 49.39
C THR A 292 -27.02 35.66 48.71
N THR A 293 -27.83 36.53 48.13
CA THR A 293 -27.57 37.80 47.43
C THR A 293 -27.06 38.94 48.31
N ALA A 294 -26.15 39.78 47.77
CA ALA A 294 -26.04 41.24 47.94
C ALA A 294 -24.84 41.71 47.07
N GLY A 295 -24.84 42.77 46.25
CA GLY A 295 -25.67 43.99 46.19
C GLY A 295 -24.89 45.20 46.72
N SER A 296 -24.93 46.33 46.00
CA SER A 296 -24.39 47.71 46.25
C SER A 296 -22.95 48.00 45.80
N GLY A 297 -22.61 49.13 45.18
CA GLY A 297 -23.30 50.39 44.83
C GLY A 297 -22.33 51.26 44.00
N GLU A 298 -22.82 52.11 43.07
CA GLU A 298 -22.94 53.60 43.20
C GLU A 298 -21.56 54.30 43.01
N GLU A 299 -21.32 55.43 42.32
CA GLU A 299 -22.12 56.62 41.97
C GLU A 299 -21.28 57.55 41.04
N ASP A 300 -21.99 58.38 40.26
CA ASP A 300 -21.71 59.65 39.54
C ASP A 300 -20.29 60.23 39.31
N ASP A 301 -20.03 60.68 38.06
CA ASP A 301 -20.11 62.10 37.59
C ASP A 301 -20.09 62.17 36.04
#